data_AF-A0A2S7Q3C3-F1
#
_entry.id   AF-A0A2S7Q3C3-F1
#
_cell.length_a   1.000
_cell.length_b   1.000
_cell.length_c   1.000
_cell.angle_alpha   90.00
_cell.angle_beta   90.00
_cell.angle_gamma   90.00
#
_symmetry.space_group_name_H-M   'P 1'
#
loop_
_entity.id
_entity.type
_entity.pdbx_description
1 polymer ?
#
loop_
_entity_poly.entity_id
_entity_poly.type
_entity_poly.pdbx_seq_one_letter_code
_entity_poly.pdbx_strand_id
1 'polypeptide(L)'
;MTRAQQTISIGLLVTSLYLALFLELIPLPGKVAEEIVPVLPFWAVVSFGAYLLGKLGYGVFTFNDVPGAHKELMAEIEMARKDLRTKGVDVD
;
A
#
# COMPACT_ATOMS: atom_id res chain seq x y z
N MET A 1 22.05 -6.80 -2.75
CA MET A 1 21.62 -5.39 -2.56
C MET A 1 20.65 -5.34 -1.40
N THR A 2 20.77 -4.36 -0.50
CA THR A 2 19.78 -4.17 0.56
C THR A 2 18.49 -3.59 -0.03
N ARG A 3 17.34 -3.78 0.63
CA ARG A 3 16.06 -3.20 0.18
C ARG A 3 16.14 -1.68 0.03
N ALA A 4 16.85 -1.01 0.94
CA ALA A 4 17.11 0.42 0.88
C ALA A 4 17.90 0.83 -0.38
N GLN A 5 18.98 0.10 -0.69
CA GLN A 5 19.78 0.35 -1.90
C GLN A 5 18.95 0.18 -3.17
N GLN A 6 18.09 -0.85 -3.23
CA GLN A 6 17.21 -1.07 -4.37
C GLN A 6 16.22 0.09 -4.56
N THR A 7 15.59 0.59 -3.50
CA THR A 7 14.67 1.73 -3.56
C THR A 7 15.37 2.99 -4.04
N ILE A 8 16.57 3.26 -3.51
CA ILE A 8 17.36 4.44 -3.91
C ILE A 8 17.76 4.33 -5.38
N SER A 9 18.24 3.17 -5.84
CA SER A 9 18.61 2.96 -7.25
C SER A 9 17.44 3.18 -8.20
N ILE A 10 16.24 2.69 -7.85
CA ILE A 10 15.03 2.90 -8.65
C ILE A 10 14.64 4.38 -8.67
N GLY A 11 14.65 5.04 -7.50
CA GLY A 11 14.34 6.47 -7.42
C GLY A 11 15.28 7.32 -8.26
N LEU A 12 16.58 6.99 -8.24
CA LEU A 12 17.60 7.67 -9.03
C LEU A 12 17.38 7.45 -10.53
N LEU A 13 17.05 6.23 -10.96
CA LEU A 13 16.74 5.92 -12.36
C LEU A 13 15.50 6.64 -12.87
N VAL A 14 14.43 6.71 -12.07
CA VAL A 14 13.21 7.45 -12.45
C VAL A 14 13.47 8.95 -12.52
N THR A 15 14.25 9.48 -11.57
CA THR A 15 14.60 10.90 -11.53
C THR A 15 15.51 11.29 -12.70
N SER A 16 16.50 10.44 -13.05
CA SER A 16 17.38 10.68 -14.18
C SER A 16 16.62 10.66 -15.51
N LEU A 17 15.66 9.74 -15.66
CA LEU A 17 14.77 9.70 -16.84
C LEU A 17 13.92 10.97 -16.94
N TYR A 18 13.34 11.43 -15.83
CA TYR A 18 12.57 12.67 -15.80
C TYR A 18 13.42 13.89 -16.19
N LEU A 19 14.63 14.02 -15.65
CA LEU A 19 15.54 15.12 -15.98
C LEU A 19 15.98 15.09 -17.44
N ALA A 20 16.19 13.91 -18.01
CA ALA A 20 16.51 13.78 -19.44
C ALA A 20 15.36 14.29 -20.34
N LEU A 21 14.10 14.05 -19.94
CA LEU A 21 12.93 14.58 -20.63
C LEU A 21 12.76 16.09 -20.40
N PHE A 22 13.02 16.57 -19.18
CA PHE A 22 12.89 17.98 -18.82
C PHE A 22 13.96 18.88 -19.49
N LEU A 23 15.16 18.34 -19.72
CA LEU A 23 16.25 19.04 -20.42
C LEU A 23 16.19 18.89 -21.94
N GLU A 24 15.12 18.27 -22.48
CA GLU A 24 14.93 18.05 -23.92
C GLU A 24 16.08 17.28 -24.59
N LEU A 25 16.79 16.42 -23.84
CA LEU A 25 17.80 15.52 -24.42
C LEU A 25 17.18 14.52 -25.42
N ILE A 26 15.88 14.31 -25.32
CA ILE A 26 15.08 13.49 -26.23
C ILE A 26 14.21 14.43 -27.06
N PRO A 27 14.27 14.38 -28.41
CA PRO A 27 13.47 15.24 -29.26
C PRO A 27 11.99 14.90 -29.11
N LEU A 28 11.26 15.74 -28.39
CA LEU A 28 9.81 15.67 -28.20
C LEU A 28 9.14 16.83 -28.96
N PRO A 29 7.85 16.69 -29.33
CA PRO A 29 7.08 17.82 -29.82
C PRO A 29 7.05 18.94 -28.76
N GLY A 30 7.32 20.20 -29.14
CA GLY A 30 7.43 21.32 -28.19
C GLY A 30 6.23 21.48 -27.26
N LYS A 31 5.02 21.20 -27.77
CA LYS A 31 3.79 21.16 -26.96
C LYS A 31 3.86 20.18 -25.78
N VAL A 32 4.43 19.00 -25.98
CA VAL A 32 4.54 17.97 -24.94
C VAL A 32 5.64 18.34 -23.95
N ALA A 33 6.78 18.81 -24.44
CA ALA A 33 7.92 19.20 -23.62
C ALA A 33 7.59 20.37 -22.68
N GLU A 34 6.91 21.40 -23.19
CA GLU A 34 6.61 22.61 -22.42
C GLU A 34 5.39 22.46 -21.49
N GLU A 35 4.32 21.79 -21.96
CA GLU A 35 3.04 21.77 -21.23
C GLU A 35 2.84 20.49 -20.38
N ILE A 36 3.39 19.35 -20.81
CA ILE A 36 3.11 18.05 -20.17
C ILE A 36 4.24 17.62 -19.23
N VAL A 37 5.50 17.73 -19.67
CA VAL A 37 6.66 17.24 -18.90
C VAL A 37 6.76 17.91 -17.52
N PRO A 38 6.60 19.24 -17.35
CA PRO A 38 6.74 19.86 -16.03
C PRO A 38 5.64 19.46 -15.03
N VAL A 39 4.46 19.10 -15.52
CA VAL A 39 3.28 18.79 -14.69
C VAL A 39 3.20 17.29 -14.35
N LEU A 40 3.90 16.44 -15.09
CA LEU A 40 3.92 14.98 -14.90
C LEU A 40 4.17 14.53 -13.46
N PRO A 41 5.17 15.05 -12.73
CA PRO A 41 5.43 14.63 -11.35
C PRO A 41 4.25 14.95 -10.41
N PHE A 42 3.65 16.13 -10.56
CA PHE A 42 2.50 16.53 -9.77
C PHE A 42 1.28 15.66 -10.09
N TRP A 43 1.03 15.40 -11.38
CA TRP A 43 -0.05 14.53 -11.82
C TRP A 43 0.10 13.10 -11.30
N ALA A 44 1.33 12.57 -11.26
CA ALA A 44 1.62 11.26 -10.68
C ALA A 44 1.30 11.20 -9.18
N VAL A 45 1.64 12.25 -8.41
CA VAL A 45 1.32 12.31 -6.98
C VAL A 45 -0.19 12.37 -6.74
N VAL A 46 -0.91 13.21 -7.50
CA VAL A 46 -2.37 13.37 -7.35
C VAL A 46 -3.10 12.08 -7.71
N SER A 47 -2.75 11.46 -8.84
CA SER A 47 -3.37 10.19 -9.27
C SER A 47 -3.09 9.05 -8.30
N PHE A 48 -1.86 8.95 -7.79
CA PHE A 48 -1.51 7.98 -6.77
C PHE A 48 -2.28 8.21 -5.47
N GLY A 49 -2.39 9.46 -5.03
CA GLY A 49 -3.19 9.83 -3.85
C GLY A 49 -4.67 9.46 -4.01
N ALA A 50 -5.27 9.77 -5.15
CA ALA A 50 -6.65 9.40 -5.45
C ALA A 50 -6.85 7.88 -5.47
N TYR A 51 -5.92 7.12 -6.05
CA TYR A 51 -5.95 5.66 -6.05
C TYR A 51 -5.87 5.10 -4.62
N LEU A 52 -4.97 5.62 -3.78
CA LEU A 52 -4.84 5.19 -2.39
C LEU A 52 -6.12 5.48 -1.59
N LEU A 53 -6.71 6.66 -1.76
CA LEU A 53 -7.98 7.03 -1.12
C LEU A 53 -9.12 6.12 -1.59
N GLY A 54 -9.20 5.83 -2.89
CA GLY A 54 -10.20 4.92 -3.45
C GLY A 54 -10.05 3.49 -2.91
N LYS A 55 -8.82 2.98 -2.85
CA LYS A 55 -8.53 1.66 -2.29
C LYS A 55 -8.86 1.59 -0.79
N LEU A 56 -8.50 2.62 -0.03
CA LEU A 56 -8.83 2.71 1.39
C LEU A 56 -10.36 2.76 1.59
N GLY A 57 -11.05 3.63 0.85
CA GLY A 57 -12.50 3.76 0.89
C GLY A 57 -13.19 2.44 0.55
N TYR A 58 -12.73 1.74 -0.49
CA TYR A 58 -13.21 0.41 -0.82
C TYR A 58 -12.96 -0.59 0.31
N GLY A 59 -11.76 -0.62 0.89
CA GLY A 59 -11.43 -1.52 2.00
C GLY A 59 -12.28 -1.28 3.25
N VAL A 60 -12.60 -0.02 3.55
CA VAL A 60 -13.53 0.34 4.64
C VAL A 60 -14.97 -0.05 4.30
N PHE A 61 -15.40 0.17 3.05
CA PHE A 61 -16.75 -0.21 2.61
C PHE A 61 -16.95 -1.73 2.62
N THR A 62 -15.91 -2.50 2.29
CA THR A 62 -15.93 -3.97 2.28
C THR A 62 -15.37 -4.59 3.56
N PHE A 63 -15.27 -3.82 4.65
CA PHE A 63 -14.82 -4.36 5.93
C PHE A 63 -15.90 -5.35 6.40
N ASN A 64 -15.71 -6.63 6.08
CA ASN A 64 -16.60 -7.70 6.51
C ASN A 64 -16.59 -7.70 8.02
N ASP A 65 -17.75 -7.51 8.64
CA ASP A 65 -17.97 -8.08 9.96
C ASP A 65 -17.66 -9.57 9.82
N VAL A 66 -16.74 -10.09 10.62
CA VAL A 66 -16.35 -11.52 10.57
C VAL A 66 -16.98 -12.26 11.75
N PRO A 67 -18.32 -12.39 11.82
CA PRO A 67 -18.99 -13.03 12.94
C PRO A 67 -18.67 -14.53 13.00
N GLY A 68 -18.30 -15.14 11.87
CA GLY A 68 -17.87 -16.55 11.80
C GLY A 68 -16.57 -16.78 12.56
N ALA A 69 -15.51 -16.03 12.24
CA ALA A 69 -14.22 -16.14 12.92
C ALA A 69 -14.35 -15.78 14.42
N HIS A 70 -15.20 -14.81 14.77
CA HIS A 70 -15.49 -14.51 16.17
C HIS A 70 -16.12 -15.71 16.90
N LYS A 71 -17.09 -16.40 16.27
CA LYS A 71 -17.72 -17.61 16.87
C LYS A 71 -16.73 -18.77 16.99
N GLU A 72 -15.90 -18.98 15.98
CA GLU A 72 -14.86 -20.02 15.98
C GLU A 72 -13.83 -19.78 17.10
N LEU A 73 -13.29 -18.56 17.20
CA LEU A 73 -12.36 -18.16 18.26
C LEU A 73 -12.98 -18.33 19.65
N MET A 74 -14.24 -17.95 19.84
CA MET A 74 -14.91 -18.13 21.13
C MET A 74 -15.09 -19.61 21.51
N ALA A 75 -15.38 -20.48 20.53
CA ALA A 75 -15.47 -21.92 20.75
C ALA A 75 -14.10 -22.54 21.12
N GLU A 76 -13.02 -22.09 20.48
CA GLU A 76 -11.65 -22.50 20.82
C GLU A 76 -11.27 -22.07 22.24
N ILE A 77 -11.63 -20.83 22.63
CA ILE A 77 -11.42 -20.32 23.99
C ILE A 77 -12.15 -21.18 25.03
N GLU A 78 -13.40 -21.57 24.75
CA GLU A 78 -14.17 -22.41 25.66
C GLU A 78 -13.55 -23.81 25.80
N MET A 79 -13.09 -24.40 24.69
CA MET A 79 -12.38 -25.69 24.71
C MET A 79 -11.08 -25.60 25.52
N ALA A 80 -10.27 -24.57 25.28
CA ALA A 80 -9.03 -24.35 26.00
C ALA A 80 -9.25 -24.13 27.50
N ARG A 81 -10.29 -23.37 27.88
CA ARG A 81 -10.70 -23.19 29.29
C ARG A 81 -11.06 -24.52 29.94
N LYS A 82 -11.80 -25.39 29.25
CA LYS A 82 -12.18 -26.72 29.75
C LYS A 82 -10.98 -27.64 29.97
N ASP A 83 -10.02 -27.62 29.06
CA ASP A 83 -8.78 -28.38 29.17
C ASP A 83 -7.91 -27.89 30.33
N LEU A 84 -7.82 -26.58 30.52
CA LEU A 84 -7.08 -25.98 31.64
C LEU A 84 -7.71 -26.31 32.99
N ARG A 85 -9.04 -26.30 33.10
CA ARG A 85 -9.76 -26.75 34.31
C ARG A 85 -9.48 -28.22 34.62
N THR A 86 -9.42 -29.07 33.60
CA THR A 86 -9.07 -30.49 33.77
C THR A 86 -7.64 -30.67 34.28
N LYS A 87 -6.74 -29.74 33.96
CA LYS A 87 -5.36 -29.69 34.47
C LYS A 87 -5.23 -28.99 35.83
N GLY A 88 -6.34 -28.62 36.48
CA GLY A 88 -6.36 -27.98 37.79
C GLY A 88 -5.98 -26.50 37.79
N VAL A 89 -5.99 -25.85 36.63
CA VAL A 89 -5.72 -24.40 36.49
C VAL A 89 -7.05 -23.65 36.57
N ASP A 90 -7.13 -22.65 37.46
CA ASP A 90 -8.30 -21.80 37.60
C ASP A 90 -8.37 -20.79 36.44
N VAL A 91 -9.52 -20.74 35.76
CA VAL A 91 -9.75 -19.93 34.56
C VAL A 91 -11.18 -19.40 34.61
N ASP A 92 -11.34 -18.25 35.26
CA ASP A 92 -12.49 -17.34 35.16
C ASP A 92 -12.21 -16.23 34.13
#